data_AF-A0A916CKN1-F1
#
_entry.id   AF-A0A916CKN1-F1
#
_cell.length_a   1.000
_cell.length_b   1.000
_cell.length_c   1.000
_cell.angle_alpha   90.00
_cell.angle_beta   90.00
_cell.angle_gamma   90.00
#
_symmetry.space_group_name_H-M   'P 1'
#
loop_
_entity.id
_entity.type
_entity.pdbx_description
1 polymer ?
#
loop_
_entity_poly.entity_id
_entity_poly.type
_entity_poly.pdbx_seq_one_letter_code
_entity_poly.pdbx_strand_id
1 'polypeptide(L)'
;MIEILGFIGLFLAAMIAGGINSVAGGGTLISFPALVAFGVPTINANATNTSALWPGSVSGAIGYARDTARDHLLTLSLLIPSALGALLGAVVLVMTPEETFRRVVPFLVLFATLLFAFKDVYARLTGRVATEHVSMLGHVWGFLFQLFIATYGGYFGAGIGVLMLGSFSIMGMHDVHKMNAMKTILAAMIN
;
A
#
# COMPACT_ATOMS: atom_id res chain seq x y z
N MET A 1 18.85 27.90 -10.89
CA MET A 1 18.74 28.01 -9.41
C MET A 1 17.37 27.54 -8.91
N ILE A 2 16.26 27.97 -9.52
CA ILE A 2 14.89 27.52 -9.18
C ILE A 2 14.72 26.00 -9.38
N GLU A 3 15.26 25.43 -10.46
CA GLU A 3 15.21 23.98 -10.71
C GLU A 3 15.98 23.15 -9.67
N ILE A 4 17.16 23.61 -9.24
CA ILE A 4 17.98 22.92 -8.22
C ILE A 4 17.25 22.91 -6.88
N LEU A 5 16.66 24.04 -6.48
CA LEU A 5 15.80 24.10 -5.29
C LEU A 5 14.61 23.13 -5.40
N GLY A 6 14.04 23.03 -6.60
CA GLY A 6 12.95 22.11 -6.90
C GLY A 6 13.33 20.64 -6.70
N PHE A 7 14.46 20.21 -7.25
CA PHE A 7 14.96 18.85 -7.08
C PHE A 7 15.32 18.52 -5.63
N ILE A 8 15.88 19.47 -4.88
CA ILE A 8 16.14 19.31 -3.45
C ILE A 8 14.82 19.11 -2.68
N GLY A 9 13.79 19.91 -3.01
CA GLY A 9 12.46 19.75 -2.42
C GLY A 9 11.85 18.38 -2.71
N LEU A 10 11.94 17.92 -3.97
CA LEU A 10 11.46 16.60 -4.38
C LEU A 10 12.21 15.46 -3.68
N PHE A 11 13.53 15.59 -3.52
CA PHE A 11 14.37 14.63 -2.80
C PHE A 11 13.97 14.52 -1.33
N LEU A 12 13.80 15.65 -0.64
CA LEU A 12 13.35 15.67 0.76
C LEU A 12 11.94 15.08 0.90
N ALA A 13 11.02 15.43 -0.01
CA ALA A 13 9.68 14.86 -0.03
C ALA A 13 9.71 13.34 -0.23
N ALA A 14 10.55 12.83 -1.13
CA ALA A 14 10.73 11.40 -1.35
C ALA A 14 11.32 10.69 -0.12
N MET A 15 12.28 11.30 0.59
CA MET A 15 12.83 10.75 1.83
C MET A 15 11.79 10.67 2.95
N ILE A 16 11.01 11.73 3.15
CA ILE A 16 9.92 11.76 4.13
C ILE A 16 8.85 10.72 3.77
N ALA A 17 8.43 10.68 2.50
CA ALA A 17 7.47 9.72 1.99
C ALA A 17 7.95 8.28 2.22
N GLY A 18 9.21 7.97 1.93
CA GLY A 18 9.81 6.65 2.18
C GLY A 18 9.75 6.25 3.66
N GLY A 19 10.13 7.16 4.56
CA GLY A 19 10.04 6.94 6.01
C GLY A 19 8.60 6.66 6.48
N ILE A 20 7.64 7.47 6.04
CA ILE A 20 6.21 7.28 6.37
C ILE A 20 5.67 5.98 5.76
N ASN A 21 6.09 5.61 4.55
CA ASN A 21 5.64 4.39 3.90
C ASN A 21 6.13 3.13 4.62
N SER A 22 7.35 3.18 5.14
CA SER A 22 7.92 2.11 5.96
C SER A 22 7.09 1.86 7.22
N VAL A 23 6.77 2.93 7.96
CA VAL A 23 6.08 2.84 9.26
C VAL A 23 4.57 2.63 9.14
N ALA A 24 3.91 3.39 8.26
CA ALA A 24 2.44 3.52 8.27
C ALA A 24 1.78 3.36 6.89
N GLY A 25 2.55 3.14 5.82
CA GLY A 25 2.00 2.89 4.48
C GLY A 25 1.33 4.09 3.81
N GLY A 26 1.65 5.31 4.25
CA GLY A 26 1.04 6.57 3.77
C GLY A 26 1.95 7.43 2.88
N GLY A 27 3.16 6.97 2.53
CA GLY A 27 4.16 7.81 1.87
C GLY A 27 3.71 8.43 0.55
N THR A 28 2.98 7.66 -0.26
CA THR A 28 2.40 8.10 -1.53
C THR A 28 1.52 9.35 -1.39
N LEU A 29 0.88 9.57 -0.24
CA LEU A 29 0.07 10.78 0.01
C LEU A 29 0.89 12.08 0.00
N ILE A 30 2.21 11.98 0.10
CA ILE A 30 3.13 13.12 0.04
C ILE A 30 3.84 13.17 -1.31
N SER A 31 4.47 12.06 -1.72
CA SER A 31 5.32 12.03 -2.91
C SER A 31 4.53 12.15 -4.22
N PHE A 32 3.33 11.57 -4.31
CA PHE A 32 2.52 11.69 -5.52
C PHE A 32 2.01 13.12 -5.77
N PRO A 33 1.35 13.81 -4.79
CA PRO A 33 0.94 15.20 -4.99
C PRO A 33 2.13 16.14 -5.23
N ALA A 34 3.29 15.87 -4.62
CA ALA A 34 4.50 16.63 -4.90
C ALA A 34 4.91 16.52 -6.37
N LEU A 35 4.96 15.31 -6.95
CA LEU A 35 5.26 15.12 -8.38
C LEU A 35 4.26 15.84 -9.29
N VAL A 36 2.96 15.75 -8.98
CA VAL A 36 1.92 16.45 -9.75
C VAL A 36 2.06 17.97 -9.64
N ALA A 37 2.39 18.50 -8.45
CA ALA A 37 2.63 19.93 -8.25
C ALA A 37 3.86 20.44 -9.04
N PHE A 38 4.83 19.56 -9.31
CA PHE A 38 5.97 19.82 -10.18
C PHE A 38 5.66 19.69 -11.69
N GLY A 39 4.40 19.47 -12.06
CA GLY A 39 3.97 19.42 -13.45
C GLY A 39 4.16 18.06 -14.12
N VAL A 40 4.49 17.01 -13.36
CA VAL A 40 4.56 15.65 -13.91
C VAL A 40 3.13 15.16 -14.22
N PRO A 41 2.86 14.61 -15.42
CA PRO A 41 1.57 13.98 -15.73
C PRO A 41 1.17 12.94 -14.68
N THR A 42 -0.11 12.84 -14.37
CA THR A 42 -0.61 12.05 -13.24
C THR A 42 -0.28 10.56 -13.34
N ILE A 43 -0.37 9.94 -14.53
CA ILE A 43 0.03 8.53 -14.69
C ILE A 43 1.54 8.37 -14.47
N ASN A 44 2.35 9.27 -15.04
CA ASN A 44 3.81 9.25 -14.87
C ASN A 44 4.23 9.52 -13.43
N ALA A 45 3.54 10.43 -12.73
CA ALA A 45 3.76 10.73 -11.32
C ALA A 45 3.48 9.50 -10.46
N ASN A 46 2.39 8.77 -10.74
CA ASN A 46 2.04 7.54 -10.03
C ASN A 46 3.09 6.44 -10.28
N ALA A 47 3.43 6.19 -11.55
CA ALA A 47 4.44 5.18 -11.90
C ALA A 47 5.82 5.49 -11.30
N THR A 48 6.23 6.76 -11.32
CA THR A 48 7.49 7.23 -10.71
C THR A 48 7.46 7.05 -9.20
N ASN A 49 6.35 7.41 -8.55
CA ASN A 49 6.17 7.23 -7.12
C ASN A 49 6.29 5.76 -6.69
N THR A 50 5.58 4.86 -7.38
CA THR A 50 5.63 3.41 -7.09
C THR A 50 7.04 2.87 -7.30
N SER A 51 7.68 3.23 -8.42
CA SER A 51 9.07 2.85 -8.72
C SER A 51 10.06 3.35 -7.65
N ALA A 52 9.85 4.56 -7.12
CA ALA A 52 10.70 5.12 -6.07
C ALA A 52 10.52 4.40 -4.70
N LEU A 53 9.32 3.89 -4.42
CA LEU A 53 9.02 3.15 -3.19
C LEU A 53 9.44 1.69 -3.24
N TRP A 54 9.65 1.13 -4.44
CA TRP A 54 9.96 -0.28 -4.63
C TRP A 54 11.25 -0.74 -3.92
N PRO A 55 12.42 -0.08 -4.06
CA PRO A 55 13.64 -0.49 -3.37
C PRO A 55 13.48 -0.51 -1.84
N GLY A 56 12.79 0.49 -1.30
CA GLY A 56 12.49 0.56 0.14
C GLY A 56 11.57 -0.59 0.57
N SER A 57 10.54 -0.89 -0.21
CA SER A 57 9.63 -2.01 0.07
C SER A 57 10.34 -3.36 0.04
N VAL A 58 11.18 -3.59 -0.97
CA VAL A 58 12.00 -4.82 -1.09
C VAL A 58 12.99 -4.94 0.06
N SER A 59 13.71 -3.86 0.41
CA SER A 59 14.63 -3.88 1.56
C SER A 59 13.91 -4.18 2.88
N GLY A 60 12.70 -3.63 3.06
CA GLY A 60 11.86 -3.91 4.22
C GLY A 60 11.39 -5.36 4.24
N ALA A 61 10.99 -5.90 3.09
CA ALA A 61 10.57 -7.29 2.95
C ALA A 61 11.71 -8.26 3.30
N ILE A 62 12.94 -7.98 2.85
CA ILE A 62 14.14 -8.76 3.21
C ILE A 62 14.42 -8.66 4.71
N GLY A 63 14.34 -7.46 5.29
CA GLY A 63 14.55 -7.23 6.73
C GLY A 63 13.55 -8.01 7.60
N TYR A 64 12.27 -8.01 7.21
CA TYR A 64 11.19 -8.70 7.92
C TYR A 64 11.01 -10.18 7.54
N ALA A 65 11.80 -10.70 6.59
CA ALA A 65 11.65 -12.08 6.11
C ALA A 65 11.82 -13.11 7.25
N ARG A 66 12.69 -12.83 8.23
CA ARG A 66 12.92 -13.72 9.39
C ARG A 66 11.82 -13.63 10.44
N ASP A 67 11.15 -12.50 10.54
CA ASP A 67 10.11 -12.25 11.56
C ASP A 67 8.76 -12.88 11.20
N THR A 68 8.61 -13.38 9.97
CA THR A 68 7.37 -13.97 9.45
C THR A 68 7.28 -15.50 9.66
N ALA A 69 8.27 -16.12 10.33
CA ALA A 69 8.43 -17.58 10.37
C ALA A 69 7.21 -18.38 10.89
N ARG A 70 6.41 -17.82 11.82
CA ARG A 70 5.20 -18.49 12.34
C ARG A 70 3.98 -18.39 11.41
N ASP A 71 3.88 -17.32 10.61
CA ASP A 71 2.72 -17.01 9.76
C ASP A 71 3.07 -17.09 8.25
N HIS A 72 4.15 -17.80 7.93
CA HIS A 72 4.70 -17.90 6.58
C HIS A 72 3.72 -18.51 5.57
N LEU A 73 2.91 -19.49 5.98
CA LEU A 73 1.91 -20.13 5.10
C LEU A 73 0.79 -19.16 4.71
N LEU A 74 0.31 -18.35 5.66
CA LEU A 74 -0.68 -17.31 5.39
C LEU A 74 -0.10 -16.22 4.50
N THR A 75 1.15 -15.82 4.76
CA THR A 75 1.84 -14.82 3.93
C THR A 75 2.01 -15.31 2.49
N LEU A 76 2.45 -16.56 2.32
CA LEU A 76 2.61 -17.19 1.00
C LEU A 76 1.28 -17.32 0.26
N SER A 77 0.20 -17.69 0.95
CA SER A 77 -1.12 -17.82 0.32
C SER A 77 -1.68 -16.47 -0.16
N LEU A 78 -1.30 -15.38 0.52
CA LEU A 78 -1.68 -14.01 0.15
C LEU A 78 -0.77 -13.38 -0.93
N LEU A 79 0.37 -13.97 -1.28
CA LEU A 79 1.22 -13.49 -2.38
C LEU A 79 0.53 -13.63 -3.74
N ILE A 80 -0.18 -14.74 -3.97
CA ILE A 80 -0.89 -14.99 -5.23
C ILE A 80 -1.97 -13.93 -5.51
N PRO A 81 -2.94 -13.67 -4.60
CA PRO A 81 -3.92 -12.62 -4.82
C PRO A 81 -3.27 -11.23 -4.87
N SER A 82 -2.13 -11.03 -4.19
CA SER A 82 -1.38 -9.77 -4.27
C SER A 82 -0.81 -9.54 -5.68
N ALA A 83 -0.13 -10.53 -6.25
CA ALA A 83 0.44 -10.43 -7.59
C ALA A 83 -0.66 -10.32 -8.67
N LEU A 84 -1.71 -11.12 -8.57
CA LEU A 84 -2.84 -11.07 -9.50
C LEU A 84 -3.58 -9.74 -9.42
N GLY A 85 -3.89 -9.27 -8.22
CA GLY A 85 -4.57 -8.00 -8.01
C GLY A 85 -3.72 -6.84 -8.51
N ALA A 86 -2.44 -6.78 -8.15
CA ALA A 86 -1.53 -5.75 -8.59
C ALA A 86 -1.43 -5.70 -10.12
N LEU A 87 -1.31 -6.87 -10.78
CA LEU A 87 -1.31 -6.96 -12.23
C LEU A 87 -2.61 -6.41 -12.84
N LEU A 88 -3.77 -6.80 -12.30
CA LEU A 88 -5.06 -6.28 -12.75
C LEU A 88 -5.15 -4.75 -12.58
N GLY A 89 -4.77 -4.24 -11.41
CA GLY A 89 -4.75 -2.81 -11.12
C GLY A 89 -3.83 -2.03 -12.06
N ALA A 90 -2.63 -2.55 -12.29
CA ALA A 90 -1.64 -1.94 -13.19
C ALA A 90 -2.11 -1.94 -14.65
N VAL A 91 -2.72 -3.04 -15.12
CA VAL A 91 -3.32 -3.10 -16.46
C VAL A 91 -4.45 -2.07 -16.60
N VAL A 92 -5.33 -1.96 -15.60
CA VAL A 92 -6.40 -0.96 -15.59
C VAL A 92 -5.81 0.45 -15.61
N LEU A 93 -4.74 0.72 -14.86
CA LEU A 93 -4.05 2.02 -14.87
C LEU A 93 -3.50 2.35 -16.27
N VAL A 94 -2.78 1.41 -16.90
CA VAL A 94 -2.18 1.60 -18.23
C VAL A 94 -3.25 1.80 -19.31
N MET A 95 -4.40 1.13 -19.18
CA MET A 95 -5.54 1.31 -20.09
C MET A 95 -6.38 2.56 -19.78
N THR A 96 -6.18 3.21 -18.63
CA THR A 96 -6.95 4.40 -18.25
C THR A 96 -6.39 5.63 -18.98
N PRO A 97 -7.22 6.40 -19.70
CA PRO A 97 -6.78 7.66 -20.27
C PRO A 97 -6.30 8.65 -19.21
N GLU A 98 -5.22 9.39 -19.49
CA GLU A 98 -4.63 10.39 -18.57
C GLU A 98 -5.66 11.37 -18.03
N GLU A 99 -6.59 11.84 -18.87
CA GLU A 99 -7.65 12.75 -18.44
C GLU A 99 -8.62 12.11 -17.42
N THR A 100 -8.97 10.84 -17.63
CA THR A 100 -9.83 10.08 -16.71
C THR A 100 -9.10 9.86 -15.39
N PHE A 101 -7.84 9.42 -15.42
CA PHE A 101 -7.06 9.21 -14.21
C PHE A 101 -6.93 10.51 -13.41
N ARG A 102 -6.59 11.62 -14.06
CA ARG A 102 -6.49 12.95 -13.44
C ARG A 102 -7.78 13.40 -12.74
N ARG A 103 -8.96 13.05 -13.28
CA ARG A 103 -10.26 13.35 -12.65
C ARG A 103 -10.54 12.46 -11.44
N VAL A 104 -10.08 11.22 -11.45
CA VAL A 104 -10.29 10.23 -10.37
C VAL A 104 -9.30 10.42 -9.21
N VAL A 105 -8.08 10.87 -9.51
CA VAL A 105 -6.98 11.08 -8.53
C VAL A 105 -7.39 11.81 -7.25
N PRO A 106 -8.11 12.96 -7.28
CA PRO A 106 -8.50 13.65 -6.05
C PRO A 106 -9.34 12.78 -5.11
N PHE A 107 -10.20 11.92 -5.66
CA PHE A 107 -11.01 10.99 -4.87
C PHE A 107 -10.16 9.86 -4.28
N LEU A 108 -9.17 9.35 -5.02
CA LEU A 108 -8.23 8.34 -4.51
C LEU A 108 -7.35 8.89 -3.40
N VAL A 109 -6.86 10.13 -3.56
CA VAL A 109 -6.08 10.82 -2.53
C VAL A 109 -6.95 11.07 -1.29
N LEU A 110 -8.18 11.55 -1.47
CA LEU A 110 -9.12 11.74 -0.35
C LEU A 110 -9.39 10.42 0.38
N PHE A 111 -9.67 9.35 -0.35
CA PHE A 111 -9.89 8.03 0.22
C PHE A 111 -8.68 7.54 1.01
N ALA A 112 -7.47 7.59 0.43
CA ALA A 112 -6.24 7.20 1.12
C ALA A 112 -5.93 8.10 2.33
N THR A 113 -6.24 9.39 2.25
CA THR A 113 -6.09 10.33 3.36
C THR A 113 -7.04 10.01 4.50
N LEU A 114 -8.31 9.72 4.20
CA LEU A 114 -9.29 9.32 5.21
C LEU A 114 -8.90 7.99 5.87
N LEU A 115 -8.47 7.01 5.09
CA LEU A 115 -7.94 5.76 5.63
C LEU A 115 -6.77 6.02 6.58
N PHE A 116 -5.81 6.83 6.16
CA PHE A 116 -4.64 7.15 6.98
C PHE A 116 -5.01 7.94 8.26
N ALA A 117 -5.90 8.92 8.15
CA ALA A 117 -6.35 9.75 9.26
C ALA A 117 -7.13 8.95 10.31
N PHE A 118 -7.93 7.98 9.88
CA PHE A 118 -8.76 7.16 10.76
C PHE A 118 -8.18 5.77 11.03
N LYS A 119 -6.89 5.54 10.75
CA LYS A 119 -6.25 4.22 10.91
C LYS A 119 -6.40 3.63 12.31
N ASP A 120 -6.30 4.47 13.35
CA ASP A 120 -6.39 4.02 14.75
C ASP A 120 -7.83 3.66 15.13
N VAL A 121 -8.80 4.39 14.58
CA VAL A 121 -10.24 4.08 14.73
C VAL A 121 -10.56 2.77 14.00
N TYR A 122 -10.05 2.62 12.78
CA TYR A 122 -10.21 1.41 11.98
C TYR A 122 -9.63 0.19 12.71
N ALA A 123 -8.41 0.29 13.23
CA ALA A 123 -7.77 -0.79 14.01
C ALA A 123 -8.58 -1.16 15.27
N ARG A 124 -9.15 -0.18 15.97
CA ARG A 124 -9.98 -0.41 17.16
C ARG A 124 -11.34 -1.03 16.86
N LEU A 125 -11.98 -0.63 15.76
CA LEU A 125 -13.29 -1.16 15.36
C LEU A 125 -13.19 -2.61 14.87
N THR A 126 -12.10 -2.94 14.20
CA THR A 126 -11.88 -4.26 13.61
C THR A 126 -11.27 -5.28 14.57
N GLY A 127 -10.52 -4.84 15.57
CA GLY A 127 -9.91 -5.70 16.59
C GLY A 127 -10.86 -6.39 17.58
N ARG A 128 -12.19 -6.32 17.39
CA ARG A 128 -13.20 -6.95 18.27
C ARG A 128 -13.84 -8.21 17.71
N VAL A 129 -13.48 -8.65 16.50
CA VAL A 129 -14.15 -9.77 15.82
C VAL A 129 -13.12 -10.81 15.40
N ALA A 130 -12.86 -11.83 16.23
CA ALA A 130 -12.88 -13.26 15.85
C ALA A 130 -12.14 -14.18 16.85
N THR A 131 -12.66 -15.40 16.90
CA THR A 131 -12.20 -16.62 17.60
C THR A 131 -10.95 -17.24 16.98
N GLU A 132 -10.11 -17.90 17.80
CA GLU A 132 -8.78 -18.48 17.51
C GLU A 132 -8.63 -19.48 16.33
N HIS A 133 -9.65 -19.69 15.50
CA HIS A 133 -9.58 -20.57 14.33
C HIS A 133 -10.00 -19.83 13.05
N VAL A 134 -9.03 -19.62 12.13
CA VAL A 134 -9.33 -19.17 10.76
C VAL A 134 -10.01 -20.31 10.01
N SER A 135 -11.34 -20.29 10.00
CA SER A 135 -12.19 -21.18 9.21
C SER A 135 -11.80 -21.15 7.71
N MET A 136 -12.16 -22.19 6.94
CA MET A 136 -12.01 -22.20 5.48
C MET A 136 -12.64 -20.95 4.84
N LEU A 137 -13.76 -20.45 5.39
CA LEU A 137 -14.35 -19.18 4.98
C LEU A 137 -13.40 -17.99 5.22
N GLY A 138 -12.66 -17.97 6.32
CA GLY A 138 -11.71 -16.90 6.65
C GLY A 138 -10.56 -16.81 5.63
N HIS A 139 -10.08 -17.95 5.11
CA HIS A 139 -9.07 -17.98 4.06
C HIS A 139 -9.61 -17.44 2.73
N VAL A 140 -10.84 -17.80 2.35
CA VAL A 140 -11.50 -17.30 1.13
C VAL A 140 -11.72 -15.78 1.22
N TRP A 141 -12.25 -15.30 2.35
CA TRP A 141 -12.42 -13.86 2.57
C TRP A 141 -11.08 -13.13 2.57
N GLY A 142 -10.05 -13.71 3.21
CA GLY A 142 -8.70 -13.12 3.20
C GLY A 142 -8.11 -13.00 1.81
N PHE A 143 -8.28 -14.03 0.96
CA PHE A 143 -7.88 -13.99 -0.44
C PHE A 143 -8.63 -12.88 -1.21
N LEU A 144 -9.96 -12.80 -1.08
CA LEU A 144 -10.77 -11.82 -1.79
C LEU A 144 -10.46 -10.38 -1.36
N PHE A 145 -10.33 -10.14 -0.06
CA PHE A 145 -9.93 -8.83 0.46
C PHE A 145 -8.54 -8.45 -0.03
N GLN A 146 -7.57 -9.38 0.02
CA GLN A 146 -6.23 -9.12 -0.47
C GLN A 146 -6.20 -8.83 -1.97
N LEU A 147 -6.97 -9.58 -2.76
CA LEU A 147 -7.09 -9.35 -4.21
C LEU A 147 -7.64 -7.94 -4.49
N PHE A 148 -8.67 -7.50 -3.75
CA PHE A 148 -9.23 -6.16 -3.88
C PHE A 148 -8.21 -5.07 -3.49
N ILE A 149 -7.55 -5.24 -2.34
CA ILE A 149 -6.53 -4.30 -1.85
C ILE A 149 -5.38 -4.20 -2.85
N ALA A 150 -4.94 -5.32 -3.41
CA ALA A 150 -3.88 -5.37 -4.40
C ALA A 150 -4.30 -4.80 -5.76
N THR A 151 -5.56 -4.96 -6.17
CA THR A 151 -6.10 -4.30 -7.37
C THR A 151 -6.10 -2.79 -7.22
N TYR A 152 -6.56 -2.29 -6.08
CA TYR A 152 -6.44 -0.87 -5.75
C TYR A 152 -4.96 -0.42 -5.68
N GLY A 153 -4.10 -1.26 -5.11
CA GLY A 153 -2.68 -0.98 -4.96
C GLY A 153 -1.92 -0.90 -6.28
N GLY A 154 -2.15 -1.83 -7.20
CA GLY A 154 -1.58 -1.78 -8.54
C GLY A 154 -2.09 -0.59 -9.37
N TYR A 155 -3.28 -0.08 -9.06
CA TYR A 155 -3.84 1.09 -9.72
C TYR A 155 -3.29 2.42 -9.17
N PHE A 156 -3.20 2.59 -7.85
CA PHE A 156 -2.81 3.87 -7.21
C PHE A 156 -1.81 3.75 -6.06
N GLY A 157 -1.81 2.64 -5.33
CA GLY A 157 -0.79 2.34 -4.31
C GLY A 157 -0.89 3.12 -2.99
N ALA A 158 -1.53 4.30 -2.95
CA ALA A 158 -1.60 5.09 -1.71
C ALA A 158 -2.47 4.42 -0.64
N GLY A 159 -2.00 4.35 0.61
CA GLY A 159 -2.82 3.85 1.72
C GLY A 159 -3.05 2.32 1.73
N ILE A 160 -2.43 1.56 0.81
CA ILE A 160 -2.55 0.09 0.78
C ILE A 160 -2.09 -0.56 2.08
N GLY A 161 -1.07 0.01 2.74
CA GLY A 161 -0.58 -0.51 4.01
C GLY A 161 -1.63 -0.42 5.11
N VAL A 162 -2.38 0.68 5.15
CA VAL A 162 -3.48 0.85 6.12
C VAL A 162 -4.61 -0.14 5.82
N LEU A 163 -4.95 -0.35 4.55
CA LEU A 163 -5.95 -1.34 4.14
C LEU A 163 -5.55 -2.77 4.55
N MET A 164 -4.28 -3.14 4.36
CA MET A 164 -3.76 -4.46 4.77
C MET A 164 -3.76 -4.63 6.28
N LEU A 165 -3.23 -3.67 7.04
CA LEU A 165 -3.25 -3.72 8.50
C LEU A 165 -4.68 -3.83 9.03
N GLY A 166 -5.60 -3.13 8.36
CA GLY A 166 -7.01 -3.22 8.61
C GLY A 166 -7.61 -4.61 8.33
N SER A 167 -7.31 -5.20 7.18
CA SER A 167 -7.81 -6.54 6.83
C SER A 167 -7.23 -7.60 7.76
N PHE A 168 -5.95 -7.51 8.13
CA PHE A 168 -5.31 -8.40 9.09
C PHE A 168 -5.92 -8.30 10.49
N SER A 169 -6.30 -7.09 10.92
CA SER A 169 -7.02 -6.88 12.18
C SER A 169 -8.37 -7.60 12.19
N ILE A 170 -9.11 -7.57 11.06
CA ILE A 170 -10.37 -8.32 10.90
C ILE A 170 -10.14 -9.83 10.89
N MET A 171 -8.98 -10.29 10.40
CA MET A 171 -8.59 -11.70 10.44
C MET A 171 -8.13 -12.17 11.84
N GLY A 172 -8.14 -11.29 12.85
CA GLY A 172 -7.78 -11.63 14.24
C GLY A 172 -6.29 -11.49 14.55
N MET A 173 -5.51 -10.82 13.70
CA MET A 173 -4.11 -10.53 14.03
C MET A 173 -4.02 -9.36 15.03
N HIS A 174 -3.34 -9.59 16.16
CA HIS A 174 -3.14 -8.59 17.22
C HIS A 174 -1.69 -8.11 17.35
N ASP A 175 -0.74 -8.86 16.77
CA ASP A 175 0.67 -8.51 16.83
C ASP A 175 1.03 -7.54 15.70
N VAL A 176 1.14 -6.26 16.07
CA VAL A 176 1.45 -5.16 15.15
C VAL A 176 2.78 -5.39 14.41
N HIS A 177 3.77 -6.01 15.06
CA HIS A 177 5.07 -6.25 14.42
C HIS A 177 4.93 -7.27 13.29
N LYS A 178 4.18 -8.36 13.53
CA LYS A 178 3.92 -9.38 12.50
C LYS A 178 3.04 -8.86 11.38
N MET A 179 2.01 -8.10 11.71
CA MET A 179 1.16 -7.46 10.71
C MET A 179 1.97 -6.53 9.81
N ASN A 180 2.89 -5.75 10.39
CA ASN A 180 3.80 -4.90 9.62
C ASN A 180 4.79 -5.70 8.76
N ALA A 181 5.31 -6.83 9.27
CA ALA A 181 6.16 -7.73 8.49
C ALA A 181 5.43 -8.26 7.25
N MET A 182 4.24 -8.84 7.45
CA MET A 182 3.40 -9.34 6.36
C MET A 182 3.01 -8.23 5.38
N LYS A 183 2.53 -7.09 5.88
CA LYS A 183 2.17 -5.92 5.05
C LYS A 183 3.35 -5.47 4.21
N THR A 184 4.57 -5.48 4.76
CA THR A 184 5.76 -5.02 4.02
C THR A 184 6.14 -5.99 2.90
N ILE A 185 6.06 -7.31 3.14
CA ILE A 185 6.29 -8.33 2.12
C ILE A 185 5.23 -8.23 1.00
N LEU A 186 3.95 -8.17 1.36
CA LEU A 186 2.88 -8.08 0.37
C LEU A 186 2.89 -6.75 -0.39
N ALA A 187 3.21 -5.64 0.28
CA ALA A 187 3.36 -4.35 -0.40
C ALA A 187 4.54 -4.35 -1.38
N ALA A 188 5.63 -5.05 -1.08
CA ALA A 188 6.75 -5.21 -2.01
C ALA A 188 6.39 -6.04 -3.26
N MET A 189 5.40 -6.94 -3.15
CA MET A 189 4.87 -7.68 -4.30
C MET A 189 3.88 -6.85 -5.14
N ILE A 190 3.17 -5.90 -4.52
CA ILE A 190 2.16 -5.07 -5.20
C ILE A 190 2.78 -3.87 -5.90
N ASN A 191 3.78 -3.24 -5.27
CA ASN A 191 4.54 -2.15 -5.87
C ASN A 191 5.47 -2.68 -6.97
#